data_AF-A0ABD5N3W3-F1
#
_entry.id   AF-A0ABD5N3W3-F1
#
_cell.length_a   1.000
_cell.length_b   1.000
_cell.length_c   1.000
_cell.angle_alpha   90.00
_cell.angle_beta   90.00
_cell.angle_gamma   90.00
#
_symmetry.space_group_name_H-M   'P 1'
#
loop_
_entity.id
_entity.type
_entity.pdbx_description
1 polymer ?
#
loop_
_entity_poly.entity_id
_entity_poly.type
_entity_poly.pdbx_seq_one_letter_code
_entity_poly.pdbx_strand_id
1 'polypeptide(L)'
;MVFETLLDPIFNPLLALSPLWIMLILSFLVSALITLIYKFTTDQNLMKSLKEEIKEFQNEMKELKHDPSKMMEVQKKAMQTNMKYMMQSLKSTLFTF
;
A
#
# COMPACT_ATOMS: atom_id res chain seq x y z
N MET A 1 -7.68 -9.49 -33.34
CA MET A 1 -8.25 -10.80 -33.71
C MET A 1 -7.90 -11.90 -32.71
N VAL A 2 -6.62 -12.15 -32.38
CA VAL A 2 -6.25 -13.17 -31.36
C VAL A 2 -6.61 -12.75 -29.93
N PHE A 3 -6.49 -11.46 -29.60
CA PHE A 3 -6.85 -10.92 -28.28
C PHE A 3 -8.35 -11.07 -27.98
N GLU A 4 -9.20 -10.66 -28.94
CA GLU A 4 -10.67 -10.83 -28.87
C GLU A 4 -11.04 -12.30 -28.67
N THR A 5 -10.55 -13.19 -29.53
CA THR A 5 -10.90 -14.63 -29.46
C THR A 5 -10.49 -15.33 -28.15
N LEU A 6 -9.47 -14.84 -27.44
CA LEU A 6 -9.07 -15.36 -26.13
C LEU A 6 -9.92 -14.82 -24.99
N LEU A 7 -10.44 -13.60 -25.12
CA LEU A 7 -11.11 -12.87 -24.05
C LEU A 7 -12.63 -12.90 -24.17
N ASP A 8 -13.15 -13.09 -25.38
CA ASP A 8 -14.58 -13.22 -25.69
C ASP A 8 -15.30 -14.30 -24.86
N PRO A 9 -14.71 -15.50 -24.62
CA PRO A 9 -15.36 -16.51 -23.78
C PRO A 9 -15.52 -16.09 -22.31
N ILE A 10 -14.71 -15.15 -21.85
CA ILE A 10 -14.71 -14.65 -20.46
C ILE A 10 -15.56 -13.37 -20.36
N PHE A 11 -15.41 -12.45 -21.32
CA PHE A 11 -16.13 -11.17 -21.30
C PHE A 11 -17.57 -11.29 -21.78
N ASN A 12 -17.92 -12.12 -22.76
CA ASN A 12 -19.31 -12.21 -23.22
C ASN A 12 -20.29 -12.65 -22.11
N PRO A 13 -20.00 -13.67 -21.28
CA PRO A 13 -20.86 -14.02 -20.15
C PRO A 13 -20.94 -12.91 -19.10
N LEU A 14 -19.83 -12.18 -18.88
CA LEU A 14 -19.77 -11.08 -17.93
C LEU A 14 -20.60 -9.88 -18.42
N LEU A 15 -20.49 -9.53 -19.71
CA LEU A 15 -21.20 -8.42 -20.36
C LEU A 15 -22.70 -8.70 -20.53
N ALA A 16 -23.12 -9.96 -20.46
CA ALA A 16 -24.53 -10.34 -20.43
C ALA A 16 -25.21 -10.05 -19.07
N LEU A 17 -24.44 -9.76 -18.02
CA LEU A 17 -24.99 -9.40 -16.71
C LEU A 17 -25.52 -7.96 -16.68
N SER A 18 -26.34 -7.63 -15.68
CA SER A 18 -26.78 -6.24 -15.50
C SER A 18 -25.58 -5.32 -15.19
N PRO A 19 -25.64 -4.03 -15.58
CA PRO A 19 -24.53 -3.10 -15.38
C PRO A 19 -24.02 -3.01 -13.93
N LEU A 20 -24.89 -3.21 -12.94
CA LEU A 20 -24.51 -3.21 -11.53
C LEU A 20 -23.57 -4.36 -11.17
N TRP A 21 -23.87 -5.58 -11.65
CA TRP A 21 -23.05 -6.76 -11.38
C TRP A 21 -21.69 -6.67 -12.06
N ILE A 22 -21.66 -6.15 -13.29
CA ILE A 22 -20.41 -5.91 -14.01
C ILE A 22 -19.50 -4.97 -13.21
N MET A 23 -20.02 -3.83 -12.74
CA MET A 23 -19.23 -2.89 -11.94
C MET A 23 -18.74 -3.50 -10.63
N LEU A 24 -19.59 -4.26 -9.94
CA LEU A 24 -19.22 -4.90 -8.68
C LEU A 24 -18.11 -5.94 -8.88
N ILE A 25 -18.24 -6.81 -9.89
CA ILE A 25 -17.25 -7.85 -10.17
C ILE A 25 -15.93 -7.22 -10.62
N LEU A 26 -15.96 -6.25 -11.54
CA LEU A 26 -14.74 -5.59 -12.02
C LEU A 26 -14.04 -4.80 -10.92
N SER A 27 -14.78 -4.02 -10.12
CA SER A 27 -14.17 -3.26 -9.01
C SER A 27 -13.56 -4.18 -7.96
N PHE A 28 -14.23 -5.30 -7.63
CA PHE A 28 -13.68 -6.31 -6.74
C PHE A 28 -12.41 -6.96 -7.31
N LEU A 29 -12.42 -7.35 -8.58
CA LEU A 29 -11.25 -7.96 -9.24
C LEU A 29 -10.06 -7.00 -9.30
N VAL A 30 -10.28 -5.74 -9.66
CA VAL A 30 -9.24 -4.71 -9.69
C VAL A 30 -8.71 -4.45 -8.27
N SER A 31 -9.59 -4.34 -7.27
CA SER A 31 -9.19 -4.16 -5.87
C SER A 31 -8.37 -5.35 -5.35
N ALA A 32 -8.79 -6.58 -5.66
CA ALA A 32 -8.08 -7.79 -5.30
C ALA A 32 -6.70 -7.86 -5.97
N LEU A 33 -6.62 -7.52 -7.26
CA LEU A 33 -5.37 -7.49 -8.01
C LEU A 33 -4.39 -6.47 -7.42
N ILE A 34 -4.84 -5.23 -7.16
CA ILE A 34 -4.02 -4.19 -6.52
C ILE A 34 -3.53 -4.66 -5.15
N THR A 35 -4.40 -5.28 -4.35
CA THR A 35 -4.03 -5.81 -3.02
C THR A 35 -2.97 -6.90 -3.12
N LEU A 36 -3.07 -7.79 -4.10
CA LEU A 36 -2.04 -8.81 -4.35
C LEU A 36 -0.72 -8.16 -4.78
N ILE A 37 -0.75 -7.23 -5.73
CA ILE A 37 0.45 -6.51 -6.18
C ILE A 37 1.12 -5.81 -5.00
N TYR A 38 0.35 -5.11 -4.16
CA TYR A 38 0.86 -4.47 -2.95
C TYR A 38 1.58 -5.47 -2.03
N LYS A 39 0.95 -6.62 -1.77
CA LYS A 39 1.53 -7.68 -0.94
C LYS A 39 2.84 -8.26 -1.52
N PHE A 40 2.94 -8.39 -2.84
CA PHE A 40 4.12 -8.98 -3.50
C PHE A 40 5.25 -7.98 -3.75
N THR A 41 4.93 -6.70 -3.95
CA THR A 41 5.92 -5.66 -4.30
C THR A 41 6.52 -4.95 -3.10
N THR A 42 5.91 -5.07 -1.93
CA THR A 42 6.37 -4.44 -0.69
C THR A 42 6.80 -5.47 0.34
N ASP A 43 7.85 -5.15 1.10
CA ASP A 43 8.27 -5.99 2.21
C ASP A 43 7.38 -5.73 3.43
N GLN A 44 6.38 -6.58 3.62
CA GLN A 44 5.38 -6.47 4.68
C GLN A 44 6.00 -6.55 6.09
N ASN A 45 7.05 -7.37 6.27
CA ASN A 45 7.72 -7.51 7.56
C ASN A 45 8.49 -6.23 7.89
N LEU A 46 9.24 -5.69 6.93
CA LEU A 46 9.95 -4.43 7.07
C LEU A 46 8.97 -3.26 7.29
N MET A 47 7.85 -3.20 6.58
CA MET A 47 6.86 -2.14 6.80
C MET A 47 6.27 -2.19 8.20
N LYS A 48 6.02 -3.39 8.74
CA LYS A 48 5.54 -3.57 10.11
C LYS A 48 6.58 -3.09 11.13
N SER A 49 7.86 -3.50 10.97
CA SER A 49 8.93 -3.10 11.89
C SER A 49 9.15 -1.58 11.88
N LEU A 50 9.17 -0.96 10.69
CA LEU A 50 9.31 0.49 10.55
C LEU A 50 8.16 1.22 11.25
N LYS A 51 6.92 0.72 11.13
CA LYS A 51 5.74 1.30 11.78
C LYS A 51 5.80 1.20 13.30
N GLU A 52 6.32 0.10 13.82
CA GLU A 52 6.57 -0.08 15.26
C GLU A 52 7.64 0.91 15.75
N GLU A 53 8.76 1.02 15.05
CA GLU A 53 9.84 1.97 15.35
C GLU A 53 9.36 3.44 15.33
N ILE A 54 8.55 3.82 14.34
CA ILE A 54 7.92 5.16 14.29
C ILE A 54 7.05 5.42 15.53
N LYS A 55 6.31 4.41 15.99
CA LYS A 55 5.46 4.52 17.19
C LYS A 55 6.28 4.61 18.48
N GLU A 56 7.41 3.92 18.54
CA GLU A 56 8.36 4.04 19.64
C GLU A 56 8.94 5.46 19.72
N PHE A 57 9.40 6.03 18.59
CA PHE A 57 9.85 7.42 18.56
C PHE A 57 8.76 8.41 18.98
N GLN A 58 7.50 8.17 18.62
CA GLN A 58 6.37 9.00 19.07
C GLN A 58 6.18 8.95 20.59
N ASN A 59 6.46 7.82 21.23
CA ASN A 59 6.39 7.70 22.68
C ASN A 59 7.60 8.37 23.34
N GLU A 60 8.80 8.14 22.83
CA GLU A 60 10.05 8.76 23.31
C GLU A 60 9.96 10.30 23.24
N MET A 61 9.41 10.87 22.16
CA MET A 61 9.16 12.31 22.05
C MET A 61 8.20 12.84 23.13
N LYS A 62 7.25 12.04 23.63
CA LYS A 62 6.34 12.45 24.71
C LYS A 62 7.05 12.49 26.07
N GLU A 63 8.07 11.66 26.26
CA GLU A 63 8.89 11.63 27.47
C GLU A 63 9.92 12.78 27.46
N LEU A 64 10.44 13.12 26.27
CA LEU A 64 11.43 14.19 26.07
C LEU A 64 10.82 15.60 25.97
N LYS A 65 9.58 15.81 26.44
CA LYS A 65 8.88 17.12 26.37
C LYS A 65 9.66 18.30 26.97
N HIS A 66 10.50 18.03 27.94
CA HIS A 66 11.31 19.04 28.64
C HIS A 66 12.75 19.13 28.13
N ASP A 67 13.13 18.33 27.13
CA ASP A 67 14.46 18.35 26.50
C ASP A 67 14.32 18.52 24.98
N PRO A 68 14.16 19.78 24.50
CA PRO A 68 13.95 20.08 23.09
C PRO A 68 15.08 19.58 22.17
N SER A 69 16.32 19.57 22.68
CA SER A 69 17.48 19.14 21.91
C SER A 69 17.40 17.64 21.62
N LYS A 70 17.16 16.81 22.64
CA LYS A 70 16.98 15.36 22.46
C LYS A 70 15.71 15.03 21.69
N MET A 71 14.62 15.78 21.92
CA MET A 71 13.40 15.62 21.13
C MET A 71 13.66 15.81 19.64
N MET A 72 14.47 16.81 19.26
CA MET A 72 14.81 17.07 17.87
C MET A 72 15.65 15.95 17.24
N GLU A 73 16.52 15.30 18.01
CA GLU A 73 17.26 14.12 17.55
C GLU A 73 16.34 12.92 17.26
N VAL A 74 15.41 12.64 18.18
CA VAL A 74 14.40 11.58 18.00
C VAL A 74 13.49 11.89 16.82
N GLN A 75 13.09 13.15 16.65
CA GLN A 75 12.29 13.58 15.50
C GLN A 75 13.02 13.35 14.17
N LYS A 76 14.32 13.62 14.10
CA LYS A 76 15.14 13.35 12.91
C LYS A 76 15.16 11.85 12.59
N LYS A 77 15.33 10.99 13.59
CA LYS A 77 15.26 9.52 13.42
C LYS A 77 13.89 9.09 12.91
N ALA A 78 12.82 9.59 13.53
CA ALA A 78 11.44 9.32 13.10
C ALA A 78 11.19 9.74 11.65
N MET A 79 11.71 10.88 11.23
CA MET A 79 11.61 11.35 9.84
C MET A 79 12.35 10.42 8.87
N GLN A 80 13.57 9.98 9.20
CA GLN A 80 14.33 9.03 8.37
C GLN A 80 13.61 7.68 8.25
N THR A 81 13.09 7.13 9.35
CA THR A 81 12.33 5.87 9.34
C THR A 81 11.00 6.02 8.59
N ASN A 82 10.30 7.15 8.73
CA ASN A 82 9.12 7.47 7.91
C ASN A 82 9.45 7.53 6.42
N MET A 83 10.58 8.11 6.02
CA MET A 83 11.00 8.14 4.61
C MET A 83 11.23 6.73 4.06
N LYS A 84 11.87 5.85 4.84
CA LYS A 84 12.06 4.44 4.45
C LYS A 84 10.72 3.72 4.29
N TYR A 85 9.79 3.95 5.22
CA TYR A 85 8.44 3.38 5.15
C TYR A 85 7.70 3.86 3.90
N MET A 86 7.77 5.17 3.62
CA MET A 86 7.16 5.76 2.44
C MET A 86 7.75 5.18 1.14
N MET A 87 9.07 5.06 1.04
CA MET A 87 9.73 4.46 -0.12
C MET A 87 9.27 3.02 -0.37
N GLN A 88 9.07 2.22 0.68
CA GLN A 88 8.51 0.88 0.54
C GLN A 88 7.06 0.92 0.06
N SER A 89 6.23 1.83 0.59
CA SER A 89 4.83 1.95 0.15
C SER A 89 4.70 2.40 -1.32
N LEU A 90 5.60 3.28 -1.78
CA LEU A 90 5.60 3.79 -3.15
C LEU A 90 5.99 2.75 -4.18
N LYS A 91 6.73 1.69 -3.80
CA LYS A 91 7.04 0.59 -4.74
C LYS A 91 5.77 0.03 -5.35
N SER A 92 4.75 -0.25 -4.54
CA SER A 92 3.48 -0.76 -5.06
C SER A 92 2.81 0.23 -6.02
N THR A 93 2.84 1.53 -5.70
CA THR A 93 2.24 2.55 -6.56
C THR A 93 2.87 2.58 -7.95
N LEU A 94 4.19 2.37 -8.06
CA LEU A 94 4.88 2.30 -9.36
C LEU A 94 4.42 1.13 -10.24
N PHE A 95 3.84 0.08 -9.67
CA PHE A 95 3.31 -1.07 -10.42
C PHE A 95 1.82 -0.97 -10.72
N THR A 96 1.05 -0.22 -9.93
CA THR A 96 -0.42 -0.19 -10.00
C THR A 96 -0.99 1.08 -10.63
N PHE A 97 -0.18 2.13 -10.82
CA PHE A 97 -0.58 3.44 -11.35
C PHE A 97 -0.08 3.62 -12.77
#